data_AF-A0A1G9LSW4-F1
#
_entry.id   AF-A0A1G9LSW4-F1
#
_cell.length_a   1.000
_cell.length_b   1.000
_cell.length_c   1.000
_cell.angle_alpha   90.00
_cell.angle_beta   90.00
_cell.angle_gamma   90.00
#
_symmetry.space_group_name_H-M   'P 1'
#
loop_
_entity.id
_entity.type
_entity.pdbx_description
1 polymer ?
#
loop_
_entity_poly.entity_id
_entity_poly.type
_entity_poly.pdbx_seq_one_letter_code
_entity_poly.pdbx_strand_id
1 'polypeptide(L)' 'QPPDIARKTNHSQQAVDRYIKDYERVKFLVRRGIEPAQIQHMTGRGKSVIEQYIEIIEHYHPDNGND' A
#
# COMPACT_ATOMS: atom_id res chain seq x y z
N GLN A 1 -10.29 3.05 18.27
CA GLN A 1 -8.87 3.30 18.65
C GLN A 1 -8.02 2.24 17.95
N PRO A 2 -6.84 2.55 17.37
CA PRO A 2 -5.99 1.55 16.71
C PRO A 2 -4.72 1.19 17.52
N PRO A 3 -4.78 0.79 18.81
CA PRO A 3 -3.58 0.51 19.60
C PRO A 3 -2.90 -0.82 19.28
N ASP A 4 -3.59 -1.75 18.60
CA ASP A 4 -3.10 -3.13 18.47
C ASP A 4 -1.95 -3.29 17.46
N ILE A 5 -1.99 -2.57 16.33
CA ILE A 5 -0.98 -2.73 15.27
C ILE A 5 0.33 -2.05 15.66
N ALA A 6 0.27 -0.81 16.16
CA ALA A 6 1.43 -0.04 16.60
C ALA A 6 2.24 -0.79 17.67
N ARG A 7 1.53 -1.38 18.65
CA ARG A 7 2.15 -2.18 19.72
C ARG A 7 2.73 -3.50 19.20
N LYS A 8 2.09 -4.15 18.23
CA LYS A 8 2.56 -5.43 17.65
C LYS A 8 3.75 -5.26 16.69
N THR A 9 3.89 -4.12 16.03
CA THR A 9 4.96 -3.87 15.06
C THR A 9 6.07 -2.95 15.56
N ASN A 10 6.05 -2.57 16.85
CA ASN A 10 7.00 -1.62 17.45
C ASN A 10 7.12 -0.29 16.67
N HIS A 11 6.01 0.16 16.07
CA HIS A 11 5.94 1.39 15.28
C HIS A 11 5.12 2.46 16.01
N SER A 12 5.39 3.73 15.72
CA SER A 12 4.51 4.81 16.17
C SER A 12 3.16 4.73 15.45
N GLN A 13 2.09 5.20 16.09
CA GLN A 13 0.77 5.29 15.47
C GLN A 13 0.81 6.06 14.13
N GLN A 14 1.61 7.12 14.08
CA GLN A 14 1.83 7.90 12.86
C GLN A 14 2.47 7.08 11.73
N ALA A 15 3.37 6.15 12.04
CA ALA A 15 3.95 5.26 11.04
C ALA A 15 2.89 4.27 10.51
N VAL A 16 2.05 3.71 11.39
CA VAL A 16 0.93 2.83 11.00
C VAL A 16 -0.04 3.56 10.06
N ASP A 17 -0.47 4.77 10.43
CA ASP A 17 -1.39 5.57 9.60
C ASP A 17 -0.77 5.92 8.24
N ARG A 18 0.55 6.15 8.20
CA ARG A 18 1.29 6.39 6.96
C ARG A 18 1.26 5.15 6.06
N TYR A 19 1.58 3.96 6.60
CA TYR A 19 1.53 2.70 5.85
C TYR A 19 0.14 2.43 5.26
N ILE A 20 -0.93 2.63 6.05
CA ILE A 20 -2.31 2.43 5.58
C ILE A 20 -2.62 3.40 4.43
N LYS A 21 -2.30 4.69 4.58
CA LYS A 21 -2.55 5.69 3.54
C LYS A 21 -1.78 5.40 2.24
N ASP A 22 -0.53 4.95 2.35
CA ASP A 22 0.26 4.58 1.18
C ASP A 22 -0.32 3.35 0.48
N TYR A 23 -0.72 2.35 1.25
CA TYR A 23 -1.32 1.13 0.73
C TYR A 23 -2.59 1.44 -0.08
N GLU A 24 -3.52 2.21 0.49
CA GLU A 24 -4.75 2.61 -0.22
C GLU A 24 -4.46 3.41 -1.49
N ARG A 25 -3.46 4.31 -1.43
CA ARG A 25 -3.03 5.07 -2.61
C ARG A 25 -2.44 4.18 -3.70
N VAL A 26 -1.57 3.23 -3.33
CA VAL A 26 -0.96 2.28 -4.28
C VAL A 26 -2.02 1.36 -4.87
N LYS A 27 -2.94 0.85 -4.06
CA LYS A 27 -4.09 0.05 -4.51
C LYS A 27 -4.94 0.80 -5.54
N PHE A 28 -5.25 2.07 -5.30
CA PHE A 28 -5.98 2.89 -6.27
C PHE A 28 -5.22 3.03 -7.60
N LEU A 29 -3.90 3.25 -7.56
CA LEU A 29 -3.09 3.41 -8.76
C LEU A 29 -2.93 2.10 -9.55
N VAL A 30 -2.71 0.98 -8.86
CA VAL A 30 -2.66 -0.36 -9.47
C VAL A 30 -3.98 -0.65 -10.19
N ARG A 31 -5.13 -0.36 -9.55
CA ARG A 31 -6.46 -0.51 -10.16
C ARG A 31 -6.67 0.34 -11.42
N ARG A 32 -6.00 1.49 -11.52
CA ARG A 32 -6.02 2.34 -12.71
C ARG A 32 -5.08 1.85 -13.82
N GLY A 33 -4.42 0.69 -13.64
CA GLY A 33 -3.45 0.15 -14.60
C GLY A 33 -2.16 0.95 -14.67
N ILE A 34 -1.82 1.69 -13.61
CA ILE A 34 -0.58 2.47 -13.56
C ILE A 34 0.60 1.53 -13.30
N GLU A 35 1.64 1.66 -14.12
CA GLU A 35 2.83 0.81 -14.02
C GLU A 35 3.57 1.02 -12.68
N PRO A 36 4.13 -0.04 -12.05
CA PRO A 36 4.79 0.05 -10.75
C PRO A 36 5.90 1.12 -10.66
N ALA A 37 6.65 1.32 -11.75
CA ALA A 37 7.68 2.37 -11.82
C ALA A 37 7.09 3.79 -11.75
N GLN A 38 5.92 4.02 -12.35
CA GLN A 38 5.20 5.29 -12.25
C GLN A 38 4.62 5.47 -10.85
N ILE A 39 4.09 4.41 -10.24
CA ILE A 39 3.61 4.43 -8.85
C ILE A 39 4.75 4.81 -7.89
N GLN A 40 5.95 4.24 -8.10
CA GLN A 40 7.15 4.59 -7.34
C GLN A 40 7.42 6.10 -7.39
N HIS A 41 7.38 6.68 -8.59
CA HIS A 41 7.59 8.12 -8.80
C HIS A 41 6.48 8.96 -8.13
N MET A 42 5.21 8.58 -8.28
CA MET A 42 4.06 9.32 -7.75
C MET A 42 3.95 9.29 -6.22
N THR A 43 4.37 8.18 -5.61
CA THR A 43 4.25 7.97 -4.15
C THR A 43 5.53 8.29 -3.39
N GLY A 44 6.67 8.38 -4.08
CA GLY A 44 7.99 8.57 -3.46
C GLY A 44 8.43 7.37 -2.62
N ARG A 45 7.81 6.20 -2.80
CA ARG A 45 8.14 4.97 -2.07
C ARG A 45 9.24 4.20 -2.78
N GLY A 46 10.00 3.42 -2.02
CA GLY A 46 11.03 2.55 -2.58
C GLY A 46 10.39 1.41 -3.38
N LYS A 47 11.11 0.93 -4.40
CA LYS A 47 10.70 -0.17 -5.28
C LYS A 47 10.17 -1.38 -4.49
N SER A 48 10.94 -1.86 -3.51
CA SER A 48 10.59 -3.04 -2.73
C SER A 48 9.32 -2.87 -1.88
N VAL A 49 8.98 -1.63 -1.48
CA VAL A 49 7.73 -1.35 -0.76
C VAL A 49 6.54 -1.39 -1.72
N ILE A 50 6.72 -0.86 -2.93
CA ILE A 50 5.70 -0.94 -3.98
C ILE A 50 5.43 -2.40 -4.36
N GLU A 51 6.47 -3.22 -4.54
CA GLU A 51 6.34 -4.65 -4.83
C GLU A 51 5.56 -5.39 -3.74
N GLN A 52 5.88 -5.16 -2.47
CA GLN A 52 5.13 -5.75 -1.34
C GLN A 52 3.66 -5.34 -1.33
N TYR A 53 3.36 -4.06 -1.59
CA TYR A 53 1.98 -3.63 -1.66
C TYR A 53 1.23 -4.28 -2.82
N ILE A 54 1.85 -4.41 -3.99
CA ILE A 54 1.25 -5.09 -5.15
C ILE A 54 0.95 -6.55 -4.79
N GLU A 55 1.90 -7.28 -4.20
CA GLU A 55 1.68 -8.67 -3.78
C GLU A 55 0.49 -8.79 -2.81
N ILE A 56 0.39 -7.89 -1.83
CA ILE A 56 -0.74 -7.85 -0.90
C ILE A 56 -2.05 -7.54 -1.64
N ILE A 57 -2.05 -6.60 -2.59
CA ILE A 57 -3.23 -6.25 -3.38
C ILE A 57 -3.68 -7.43 -4.24
N GLU A 58 -2.76 -8.11 -4.92
CA GLU A 58 -3.06 -9.27 -5.77
C GLU A 58 -3.58 -10.45 -4.95
N HIS A 59 -3.01 -10.68 -3.76
CA HIS A 59 -3.40 -11.78 -2.89
C HIS A 59 -4.77 -11.57 -2.23
N TYR A 60 -5.05 -10.36 -1.71
CA TYR A 60 -6.26 -10.11 -0.91
C TYR A 60 -7.36 -9.37 -1.67
N HIS A 61 -7.07 -8.82 -2.84
CA HIS A 61 -8.03 -8.09 -3.66
C HIS A 61 -7.93 -8.47 -5.16
N PRO A 62 -8.13 -9.74 -5.53
CA PRO A 62 -7.98 -10.20 -6.92
C PRO A 62 -9.08 -9.71 -7.88
N ASP A 63 -10.24 -9.27 -7.38
CA ASP A 63 -11.42 -8.92 -8.19
C ASP A 63 -11.37 -7.51 -8.83
N ASN A 64 -10.31 -6.74 -8.61
CA ASN A 64 -10.32 -5.29 -8.89
C ASN A 64 -10.06 -4.90 -10.36
N GLY A 65 -10.33 -5.80 -11.32
CA GLY A 65 -10.10 -5.59 -12.74
C GLY A 65 -11.29 -4.98 -13.51
N ASN A 66 -12.43 -4.73 -12.87
CA ASN A 66 -13.64 -4.18 -13.50
C ASN A 66 -14.44 -3.32 -12.50
N ASP A 67 -14.20 -2.01 -12.49
CA ASP A 67 -15.18 -0.97 -12.14
C ASP A 67 -14.93 0.26 -13.03
#